data_AF-E0U7E3-F1
#
_entry.id   AF-E0U7E3-F1
#
_cell.length_a   1.000
_cell.length_b   1.000
_cell.length_c   1.000
_cell.angle_alpha   90.00
_cell.angle_beta   90.00
_cell.angle_gamma   90.00
#
_symmetry.space_group_name_H-M   'P 1'
#
loop_
_entity.id
_entity.type
_entity.pdbx_description
1 polymer ?
#
loop_
_entity_poly.entity_id
_entity_poly.type
_entity_poly.pdbx_seq_one_letter_code
_entity_poly.pdbx_strand_id
1 'polypeptide(L)'
;MNSLIEQAILSKKEGQDLLKIVHQTQWRSYLKTIGLNPDEQISLSWENVEDLLALQLFLKAKAGNNQHNKAQFSQLYQKGRTAVLKTLCRLEIPLKLEKKKLIRRYRTQILPNRTIRI
;
A
#
# COMPACT_ATOMS: atom_id res chain seq x y z
N MET A 1 -16.34 -8.82 -10.79
CA MET A 1 -16.55 -9.65 -9.59
C MET A 1 -15.60 -9.15 -8.52
N ASN A 2 -16.11 -8.37 -7.55
CA ASN A 2 -15.36 -8.01 -6.35
C ASN A 2 -15.07 -9.30 -5.60
N SER A 3 -13.81 -9.72 -5.56
CA SER A 3 -13.47 -10.92 -4.81
C SER A 3 -13.71 -10.66 -3.32
N LEU A 4 -14.22 -11.63 -2.55
CA LEU A 4 -14.39 -11.53 -1.08
C LEU A 4 -13.15 -10.98 -0.37
N ILE A 5 -11.99 -11.16 -0.99
CA ILE A 5 -10.71 -10.62 -0.52
C ILE A 5 -10.69 -9.10 -0.57
N GLU A 6 -11.15 -8.45 -1.63
CA GLU A 6 -11.12 -6.98 -1.75
C GLU A 6 -12.03 -6.28 -0.72
N GLN A 7 -12.91 -7.02 -0.05
CA GLN A 7 -13.71 -6.55 1.09
C GLN A 7 -13.05 -6.84 2.46
N ALA A 8 -11.95 -7.58 2.48
CA ALA A 8 -11.26 -7.90 3.72
C ALA A 8 -10.63 -6.65 4.35
N ILE A 9 -10.79 -6.55 5.67
CA ILE A 9 -10.18 -5.52 6.50
C ILE A 9 -8.90 -6.11 7.12
N LEU A 10 -7.76 -5.43 6.98
CA LEU A 10 -6.45 -5.86 7.47
C LEU A 10 -6.04 -5.03 8.70
N SER A 11 -5.39 -5.65 9.69
CA SER A 11 -4.69 -4.91 10.73
C SER A 11 -3.46 -4.19 10.18
N LYS A 12 -2.92 -3.20 10.91
CA LYS A 12 -1.65 -2.55 10.55
C LYS A 12 -0.51 -3.53 10.34
N LYS A 13 -0.41 -4.53 11.22
CA LYS A 13 0.64 -5.55 11.16
C LYS A 13 0.50 -6.39 9.89
N GLU A 14 -0.71 -6.84 9.58
CA GLU A 14 -0.95 -7.62 8.36
C GLU A 14 -0.69 -6.80 7.09
N GLY A 15 -1.06 -5.51 7.07
CA GLY A 15 -0.72 -4.62 5.95
C GLY A 15 0.78 -4.42 5.78
N GLN A 16 1.49 -4.24 6.89
CA GLN A 16 2.96 -4.10 6.90
C GLN A 16 3.65 -5.37 6.41
N ASP A 17 3.24 -6.54 6.90
CA ASP A 17 3.75 -7.86 6.50
C ASP A 17 3.44 -8.12 5.02
N LEU A 18 2.22 -7.80 4.58
CA LEU A 18 1.78 -7.97 3.20
C LEU A 18 2.66 -7.16 2.23
N LEU A 19 2.99 -5.92 2.58
CA LEU A 19 3.85 -5.03 1.78
C LEU A 19 5.36 -5.28 2.01
N LYS A 20 5.72 -6.20 2.91
CA LYS A 20 7.10 -6.54 3.30
C LYS A 20 7.91 -5.32 3.73
N ILE A 21 7.31 -4.45 4.55
CA ILE A 21 7.99 -3.27 5.09
C ILE A 21 8.56 -3.60 6.48
N VAL A 22 9.86 -3.89 6.53
CA VAL A 22 10.54 -4.36 7.74
C VAL A 22 10.63 -3.27 8.80
N HIS A 23 10.98 -2.03 8.41
CA HIS A 23 11.23 -0.96 9.37
C HIS A 23 9.94 -0.22 9.76
N GLN A 24 9.67 -0.19 11.07
CA GLN A 24 8.49 0.48 11.63
C GLN A 24 8.46 1.99 11.31
N THR A 25 9.62 2.65 11.30
CA THR A 25 9.74 4.07 10.96
C THR A 25 9.33 4.34 9.51
N GLN A 26 9.74 3.47 8.58
CA GLN A 26 9.33 3.53 7.18
C GLN A 26 7.83 3.30 7.04
N TRP A 27 7.29 2.28 7.71
CA TRP A 27 5.86 1.98 7.72
C TRP A 27 5.01 3.16 8.20
N ARG A 28 5.36 3.73 9.37
CA ARG A 28 4.67 4.91 9.91
C ARG A 28 4.78 6.11 8.96
N SER A 29 5.92 6.30 8.29
CA SER A 29 6.09 7.34 7.29
C SER A 29 5.18 7.14 6.07
N TYR A 30 4.97 5.91 5.62
CA TYR A 30 4.11 5.62 4.47
C TYR A 30 2.64 5.84 4.79
N LEU A 31 2.18 5.41 5.98
CA LEU A 31 0.84 5.70 6.47
C LEU A 31 0.56 7.20 6.47
N LYS A 32 1.47 8.01 7.03
CA LYS A 32 1.34 9.48 7.01
C LYS A 32 1.26 10.04 5.59
N THR A 33 2.01 9.48 4.65
CA THR A 33 2.09 9.98 3.26
C THR A 33 0.75 9.84 2.53
N ILE A 34 -0.03 8.80 2.83
CA ILE A 34 -1.37 8.58 2.29
C ILE A 34 -2.49 9.15 3.19
N GLY A 35 -2.15 9.96 4.19
CA GLY A 35 -3.11 10.63 5.05
C GLY A 35 -3.63 9.80 6.23
N LEU A 36 -3.02 8.65 6.53
CA LEU A 36 -3.40 7.81 7.67
C LEU A 36 -2.56 8.14 8.90
N ASN A 37 -3.20 8.21 10.07
CA ASN A 37 -2.50 8.41 11.33
C ASN A 37 -1.82 7.10 11.80
N PRO A 38 -0.48 7.06 11.91
CA PRO A 38 0.23 5.87 12.37
C PRO A 38 0.01 5.54 13.84
N ASP A 39 -0.54 6.45 14.63
CA ASP A 39 -0.69 6.29 16.08
C ASP A 39 -2.09 5.83 16.49
N GLU A 40 -3.06 5.99 15.59
CA GLU A 40 -4.43 5.52 15.80
C GLU A 40 -4.57 4.01 15.56
N GLN A 41 -5.53 3.37 16.22
CA GLN A 41 -5.82 1.96 15.99
C GLN A 41 -6.68 1.78 14.73
N ILE A 42 -6.09 2.03 13.55
CA ILE A 42 -6.79 1.92 12.26
C ILE A 42 -6.71 0.50 11.70
N SER A 43 -7.80 0.09 11.06
CA SER A 43 -7.80 -1.06 10.16
C SER A 43 -7.69 -0.59 8.70
N LEU A 44 -7.02 -1.38 7.87
CA LEU A 44 -6.71 -1.08 6.48
C LEU A 44 -7.71 -1.78 5.56
N SER A 45 -8.43 -1.00 4.75
CA SER A 45 -9.14 -1.54 3.58
C SER A 45 -8.12 -1.93 2.50
N TRP A 46 -8.56 -2.71 1.52
CA TRP A 46 -7.74 -2.98 0.33
C TRP A 46 -7.38 -1.73 -0.44
N GLU A 47 -8.25 -0.73 -0.43
CA GLU A 47 -7.93 0.54 -1.06
C GLU A 47 -6.72 1.22 -0.39
N ASN A 48 -6.67 1.23 0.95
CA ASN A 48 -5.50 1.74 1.68
C ASN A 48 -4.23 0.94 1.34
N VAL A 49 -4.35 -0.38 1.20
CA VAL A 49 -3.24 -1.27 0.82
C VAL A 49 -2.77 -0.97 -0.61
N GLU A 50 -3.69 -0.68 -1.53
CA GLU A 50 -3.37 -0.29 -2.91
C GLU A 50 -2.68 1.07 -2.98
N ASP A 51 -3.10 2.04 -2.17
CA ASP A 51 -2.44 3.35 -2.10
C ASP A 51 -1.02 3.24 -1.53
N LEU A 52 -0.82 2.38 -0.52
CA LEU A 52 0.51 2.08 0.02
C LEU A 52 1.39 1.36 -1.00
N LEU A 53 0.82 0.42 -1.77
CA LEU A 53 1.53 -0.24 -2.87
C LEU A 53 1.93 0.78 -3.95
N ALA A 54 1.01 1.66 -4.34
CA ALA A 54 1.25 2.74 -5.29
C ALA A 54 2.39 3.65 -4.84
N LEU A 55 2.40 4.05 -3.56
CA LEU A 55 3.50 4.80 -2.96
C LEU A 55 4.83 4.03 -3.04
N GLN A 56 4.85 2.76 -2.63
CA GLN A 56 6.07 1.95 -2.65
C GLN A 56 6.65 1.82 -4.06
N LEU A 57 5.80 1.61 -5.06
CA LEU A 57 6.23 1.51 -6.46
C LEU A 57 6.70 2.85 -7.01
N PHE A 58 6.00 3.93 -6.67
CA PHE A 58 6.39 5.29 -7.06
C PHE A 58 7.79 5.63 -6.54
N LEU A 59 8.05 5.38 -5.26
CA LEU A 59 9.36 5.62 -4.64
C LEU A 59 10.46 4.75 -5.25
N LYS A 60 10.16 3.50 -5.62
CA LYS A 60 11.12 2.62 -6.29
C LYS A 60 11.46 3.10 -7.71
N ALA A 61 10.47 3.61 -8.44
CA ALA A 61 10.67 4.11 -9.79
C ALA A 61 11.39 5.47 -9.83
N LYS A 62 11.20 6.29 -8.79
CA LYS A 62 11.90 7.57 -8.62
C LYS A 62 13.19 7.35 -7.82
N ALA A 63 14.29 7.08 -8.52
CA ALA A 63 15.62 7.08 -7.92
C ALA A 63 15.94 8.44 -7.25
N GLY A 64 16.74 8.44 -6.18
CA GLY A 64 17.18 9.66 -5.49
C GLY A 64 16.49 9.91 -4.14
N ASN A 65 16.23 11.19 -3.83
CA ASN A 65 15.80 11.60 -2.49
C ASN A 65 14.36 11.15 -2.16
N ASN A 66 14.26 10.06 -1.39
CA ASN A 66 13.00 9.49 -0.93
C ASN A 66 12.11 10.47 -0.14
N GLN A 67 12.68 11.46 0.56
CA GLN A 67 11.88 12.45 1.28
C GLN A 67 11.16 13.39 0.31
N HIS A 68 11.86 13.87 -0.71
CA HIS A 68 11.28 14.69 -1.77
C HIS A 68 10.23 13.90 -2.57
N ASN A 69 10.54 12.66 -2.93
CA ASN A 69 9.61 11.80 -3.69
C ASN A 69 8.33 11.47 -2.89
N LYS A 70 8.43 11.29 -1.57
CA LYS A 70 7.23 11.15 -0.71
C LYS A 70 6.37 12.41 -0.70
N ALA A 71 6.98 13.59 -0.60
CA ALA A 71 6.26 14.85 -0.65
C ALA A 71 5.55 15.03 -2.01
N GLN A 72 6.24 14.71 -3.11
CA GLN A 72 5.66 14.70 -4.45
C GLN A 72 4.47 13.75 -4.55
N PHE A 73 4.61 12.53 -4.03
CA PHE A 73 3.51 11.57 -4.00
C PHE A 73 2.32 12.09 -3.20
N SER A 74 2.56 12.65 -2.01
CA SER A 74 1.49 13.20 -1.16
C SER A 74 0.72 14.32 -1.87
N GLN A 75 1.42 15.22 -2.58
CA GLN A 75 0.78 16.25 -3.40
C GLN A 75 -0.05 15.67 -4.56
N LEU A 76 0.43 14.60 -5.21
CA LEU A 76 -0.34 13.90 -6.24
C LEU A 76 -1.58 13.21 -5.64
N TYR A 77 -1.43 12.61 -4.47
CA TYR A 77 -2.49 11.90 -3.77
C TYR A 77 -3.60 12.85 -3.30
N GLN A 78 -3.25 14.06 -2.85
CA GLN A 78 -4.21 15.12 -2.54
C GLN A 78 -5.05 15.56 -3.76
N LYS A 79 -4.50 15.45 -4.97
CA LYS A 79 -5.24 15.69 -6.23
C LYS A 79 -6.16 14.51 -6.61
N GLY A 80 -6.14 13.43 -5.84
CA GLY A 80 -6.97 12.25 -5.99
C GLY A 80 -6.24 11.05 -6.62
N ARG A 81 -6.76 9.85 -6.36
CA ARG A 81 -6.21 8.57 -6.87
C ARG A 81 -6.03 8.55 -8.40
N THR A 82 -6.93 9.18 -9.14
CA THR A 82 -6.81 9.28 -10.61
C THR A 82 -5.51 9.95 -11.05
N ALA A 83 -5.05 10.97 -10.32
CA ALA A 83 -3.78 11.65 -10.61
C ALA A 83 -2.58 10.72 -10.34
N VAL A 84 -2.64 9.94 -9.26
CA VAL A 84 -1.63 8.92 -8.95
C VAL A 84 -1.59 7.84 -10.03
N LEU A 85 -2.73 7.26 -10.40
CA LEU A 85 -2.83 6.23 -11.44
C LEU A 85 -2.29 6.72 -12.80
N LYS A 86 -2.64 7.95 -13.21
CA LYS A 86 -2.09 8.57 -14.43
C LYS A 86 -0.57 8.70 -14.35
N THR A 87 -0.04 9.09 -13.19
CA THR A 87 1.41 9.24 -12.98
C THR A 87 2.13 7.90 -13.03
N LEU A 88 1.61 6.88 -12.34
CA LEU A 88 2.17 5.53 -12.39
C LEU A 88 2.18 4.96 -13.81
N CYS A 89 1.10 5.20 -14.58
CA CYS A 89 1.04 4.77 -15.97
C CYS A 89 2.09 5.47 -16.84
N ARG A 90 2.32 6.78 -16.65
CA ARG A 90 3.37 7.54 -17.36
C ARG A 90 4.78 7.08 -17.01
N LEU A 91 4.98 6.57 -15.79
CA LEU A 91 6.25 6.01 -15.34
C LEU A 91 6.39 4.52 -15.71
N GLU A 92 5.47 3.97 -16.50
CA GLU A 92 5.44 2.56 -16.92
C GLU A 92 5.46 1.56 -15.74
N ILE A 93 4.92 1.97 -14.59
CA ILE A 93 4.91 1.16 -13.38
C ILE A 93 3.77 0.13 -13.49
N PRO A 94 4.04 -1.19 -13.39
CA PRO A 94 3.05 -2.24 -13.62
C PRO A 94 2.17 -2.51 -12.38
N LEU A 95 1.42 -1.51 -11.92
CA LEU A 95 0.58 -1.57 -10.71
C LEU A 95 -0.37 -2.78 -10.70
N LYS A 96 -1.01 -3.10 -11.85
CA LYS A 96 -1.93 -4.24 -11.95
C LYS A 96 -1.23 -5.58 -11.67
N LEU A 97 0.01 -5.75 -12.14
CA LEU A 97 0.79 -6.97 -11.93
C LEU A 97 1.19 -7.10 -10.46
N GLU A 98 1.66 -6.00 -9.87
CA GLU A 98 2.05 -5.97 -8.46
C GLU A 98 0.86 -6.17 -7.52
N LYS A 99 -0.32 -5.62 -7.85
CA LYS A 99 -1.57 -5.91 -7.13
C LYS A 99 -1.90 -7.40 -7.15
N LYS A 100 -1.79 -8.09 -8.30
CA LYS A 100 -2.01 -9.55 -8.38
C LYS A 100 -1.05 -10.33 -7.49
N LYS A 101 0.24 -9.94 -7.46
CA LYS A 101 1.24 -10.55 -6.57
C LYS A 101 0.89 -10.32 -5.09
N LEU A 102 0.40 -9.12 -4.77
CA LEU A 102 -0.02 -8.77 -3.41
C LEU A 102 -1.22 -9.60 -2.95
N ILE A 103 -2.26 -9.73 -3.78
CA ILE A 103 -3.42 -10.58 -3.50
C ILE A 103 -3.02 -12.04 -3.31
N ARG A 104 -2.13 -12.56 -4.16
CA ARG A 104 -1.60 -13.92 -4.00
C ARG A 104 -0.92 -14.10 -2.65
N ARG A 105 -0.08 -13.13 -2.24
CA ARG A 105 0.59 -13.17 -0.94
C ARG A 105 -0.39 -13.17 0.22
N TYR A 106 -1.42 -12.32 0.17
CA TYR A 106 -2.48 -12.29 1.18
C TYR A 106 -3.11 -13.68 1.34
N ARG A 107 -3.51 -14.32 0.24
CA ARG A 107 -4.13 -15.66 0.24
C ARG A 107 -3.22 -16.73 0.83
N THR A 108 -1.93 -16.69 0.53
CA THR A 108 -1.00 -17.78 0.89
C THR A 108 -0.30 -17.59 2.24
N GLN A 109 -0.21 -16.35 2.74
CA GLN A 109 0.61 -16.04 3.92
C GLN A 109 -0.16 -15.37 5.05
N ILE A 110 -1.18 -14.57 4.74
CA ILE A 110 -1.92 -13.81 5.76
C ILE A 110 -3.21 -14.54 6.11
N LEU A 111 -4.02 -14.89 5.11
CA LEU A 111 -5.31 -15.54 5.29
C LEU A 111 -5.23 -16.86 6.09
N PRO A 112 -4.27 -17.79 5.84
CA PRO A 112 -4.19 -19.03 6.59
C PRO A 112 -3.91 -18.80 8.08
N ASN A 113 -3.09 -17.80 8.40
CA ASN A 113 -2.75 -17.43 9.77
C ASN A 113 -3.93 -16.81 10.54
N ARG A 114 -4.91 -16.22 9.85
CA ARG A 114 -6.17 -15.81 10.47
C ARG A 114 -7.01 -17.02 10.86
N THR A 115 -7.18 -17.97 9.94
CA THR A 115 -8.00 -19.16 10.14
C THR A 115 -7.47 -20.09 11.23
N ILE A 116 -6.16 -20.12 11.50
CA ILE A 116 -5.56 -20.95 12.57
C ILE A 116 -5.72 -20.32 13.96
N ARG A 117 -5.99 -19.01 14.03
CA ARG A 117 -6.13 -18.25 15.29
C ARG A 117 -7.58 -18.12 15.78
N ILE A 118 -8.52 -18.80 15.12
CA ILE A 118 -9.94 -18.86 15.51
C ILE A 118 -10.17 -20.16 16.27
#